data_AF-A0A7W2GHE3-F1
#
_entry.id   AF-A0A7W2GHE3-F1
#
_cell.length_a   1.000
_cell.length_b   1.000
_cell.length_c   1.000
_cell.angle_alpha   90.00
_cell.angle_beta   90.00
_cell.angle_gamma   90.00
#
_symmetry.space_group_name_H-M   'P 1'
#
loop_
_entity.id
_entity.type
_entity.pdbx_description
1 polymer ?
#
loop_
_entity_poly.entity_id
_entity_poly.type
_entity_poly.pdbx_seq_one_letter_code
_entity_poly.pdbx_strand_id
1 'polypeptide(L)'
;NLMDATVFDSSYSPADFDLTATIAGWGRVLPEFNNAIDFNVNGDGTITFNDPGIGVMFLPSGLGYYSSAAGTVPVYSNLIFKFKVFQSEENDHDFDNVPSHLEDINGNTDLTDDNSDEDSYADFVDSDDDNDGTLTIDEDLEPDADLEVDRDGDGDPTNDIGDGDPTNDDTDGDGIPNYLDADDTASRDD
;
A
#
# COMPACT_ATOMS: atom_id res chain seq x y z
N ASN A 1 13.04 -21.07 -6.18
CA ASN A 1 14.17 -21.88 -6.70
C ASN A 1 15.43 -21.04 -6.75
N LEU A 2 16.58 -21.62 -6.45
CA LEU A 2 17.88 -21.03 -6.76
C LEU A 2 18.25 -21.30 -8.23
N MET A 3 19.36 -20.70 -8.69
CA MET A 3 19.86 -20.86 -10.06
C MET A 3 20.26 -22.31 -10.41
N ASP A 4 20.56 -23.14 -9.40
CA ASP A 4 20.85 -24.57 -9.56
C ASP A 4 19.58 -25.46 -9.50
N ALA A 5 18.40 -24.84 -9.57
CA ALA A 5 17.09 -25.47 -9.43
C ALA A 5 16.76 -26.05 -8.05
N THR A 6 17.56 -25.77 -7.02
CA THR A 6 17.21 -26.10 -5.63
C THR A 6 15.93 -25.36 -5.23
N VAL A 7 14.92 -26.09 -4.75
CA VAL A 7 13.69 -25.52 -4.18
C VAL A 7 14.03 -25.08 -2.75
N PHE A 8 13.97 -23.78 -2.48
CA PHE A 8 14.21 -23.21 -1.16
C PHE A 8 12.91 -22.96 -0.37
N ASP A 9 11.78 -22.78 -1.07
CA ASP A 9 10.46 -22.53 -0.50
C ASP A 9 9.35 -22.91 -1.50
N SER A 10 8.16 -23.25 -0.98
CA SER A 10 6.94 -23.53 -1.73
C SER A 10 5.70 -23.50 -0.84
N SER A 11 4.60 -22.90 -1.31
CA SER A 11 3.27 -23.05 -0.70
C SER A 11 2.36 -23.94 -1.56
N TYR A 12 1.46 -24.68 -0.90
CA TYR A 12 0.43 -25.51 -1.53
C TYR A 12 -1.00 -24.96 -1.36
N SER A 13 -1.19 -24.00 -0.45
CA SER A 13 -2.44 -23.25 -0.26
C SER A 13 -2.20 -21.76 -0.54
N PRO A 14 -3.25 -21.00 -0.92
CA PRO A 14 -3.16 -19.54 -0.93
C PRO A 14 -2.67 -19.01 0.43
N ALA A 15 -1.93 -17.93 0.39
CA ALA A 15 -1.46 -17.20 1.56
C ALA A 15 -1.51 -15.71 1.22
N ASP A 16 -1.94 -14.92 2.21
CA ASP A 16 -2.03 -13.49 2.10
C ASP A 16 -0.73 -12.88 2.63
N PHE A 17 -0.24 -11.86 1.94
CA PHE A 17 1.00 -11.19 2.27
C PHE A 17 0.77 -9.70 2.19
N ASP A 18 1.13 -9.00 3.25
CA ASP A 18 1.43 -7.57 3.18
C ASP A 18 2.79 -7.41 2.48
N LEU A 19 2.80 -6.68 1.37
CA LEU A 19 3.99 -6.54 0.54
C LEU A 19 5.09 -5.70 1.20
N THR A 20 4.74 -4.82 2.14
CA THR A 20 5.71 -4.03 2.92
C THR A 20 6.60 -4.94 3.78
N ALA A 21 6.05 -6.08 4.23
CA ALA A 21 6.74 -7.08 5.06
C ALA A 21 7.46 -8.18 4.25
N THR A 22 7.56 -8.04 2.92
CA THR A 22 8.21 -9.03 2.04
C THR A 22 9.57 -8.55 1.51
N ILE A 23 10.24 -9.38 0.72
CA ILE A 23 11.44 -8.90 0.00
C ILE A 23 11.03 -7.83 -1.03
N ALA A 24 11.82 -6.76 -1.17
CA ALA A 24 11.52 -5.64 -2.08
C ALA A 24 11.12 -6.06 -3.51
N GLY A 25 11.69 -7.17 -4.01
CA GLY A 25 11.32 -7.71 -5.31
C GLY A 25 9.88 -8.17 -5.46
N TRP A 26 9.20 -8.55 -4.38
CA TRP A 26 7.79 -8.93 -4.41
C TRP A 26 6.91 -7.68 -4.53
N GLY A 27 7.15 -6.66 -3.70
CA GLY A 27 6.46 -5.36 -3.78
C GLY A 27 6.56 -4.70 -5.16
N ARG A 28 7.67 -4.88 -5.87
CA ARG A 28 7.87 -4.32 -7.21
C ARG A 28 7.29 -5.13 -8.36
N VAL A 29 7.01 -6.42 -8.15
CA VAL A 29 6.64 -7.34 -9.24
C VAL A 29 5.20 -7.79 -9.15
N LEU A 30 4.69 -8.10 -7.95
CA LEU A 30 3.35 -8.63 -7.78
C LEU A 30 2.23 -7.65 -8.21
N PRO A 31 2.32 -6.33 -7.95
CA PRO A 31 1.32 -5.37 -8.39
C PRO A 31 1.14 -5.28 -9.92
N GLU A 32 2.17 -5.67 -10.68
CA GLU A 32 2.14 -5.66 -12.16
C GLU A 32 1.33 -6.83 -12.77
N PHE A 33 0.77 -7.71 -11.94
CA PHE A 33 0.03 -8.89 -12.40
C PHE A 33 -1.47 -8.77 -12.10
N ASN A 34 -2.28 -9.24 -13.04
CA ASN A 34 -3.74 -9.29 -12.86
C ASN A 34 -4.14 -10.29 -11.76
N ASN A 35 -5.23 -9.96 -11.06
CA ASN A 35 -5.94 -10.87 -10.16
C ASN A 35 -6.70 -11.96 -10.93
N ALA A 36 -7.24 -12.93 -10.19
CA ALA A 36 -8.25 -13.85 -10.72
C ALA A 36 -9.51 -13.08 -11.13
N ILE A 37 -10.16 -13.53 -12.20
CA ILE A 37 -11.38 -12.87 -12.70
C ILE A 37 -12.57 -13.04 -11.77
N ASP A 38 -12.63 -14.16 -11.06
CA ASP A 38 -13.62 -14.49 -10.05
C ASP A 38 -13.18 -15.73 -9.23
N PHE A 39 -13.99 -16.11 -8.25
CA PHE A 39 -13.80 -17.31 -7.45
C PHE A 39 -15.12 -18.03 -7.16
N ASN A 40 -15.04 -19.34 -6.94
CA ASN A 40 -16.14 -20.20 -6.53
C ASN A 40 -15.86 -20.83 -5.17
N VAL A 41 -16.84 -20.77 -4.26
CA VAL A 41 -16.81 -21.51 -3.00
C VAL A 41 -17.36 -22.92 -3.23
N ASN A 42 -16.53 -23.93 -3.01
CA ASN A 42 -16.88 -25.33 -3.20
C ASN A 42 -17.70 -25.88 -2.02
N GLY A 43 -18.42 -26.98 -2.26
CA GLY A 43 -19.24 -27.63 -1.23
C GLY A 43 -18.46 -28.22 -0.05
N ASP A 44 -17.12 -28.31 -0.15
CA ASP A 44 -16.21 -28.73 0.92
C ASP A 44 -15.56 -27.55 1.67
N GLY A 45 -15.96 -26.32 1.36
CA GLY A 45 -15.42 -25.09 1.96
C GLY A 45 -14.11 -24.60 1.33
N THR A 46 -13.57 -25.29 0.32
CA THR A 46 -12.41 -24.80 -0.44
C THR A 46 -12.83 -23.72 -1.44
N ILE A 47 -11.88 -22.89 -1.85
CA ILE A 47 -12.11 -21.83 -2.85
C ILE A 47 -11.38 -22.22 -4.14
N THR A 48 -12.04 -22.03 -5.28
CA THR A 48 -11.44 -22.15 -6.62
C THR A 48 -11.42 -20.80 -7.30
N PHE A 49 -10.22 -20.27 -7.53
CA PHE A 49 -9.99 -19.06 -8.31
C PHE A 49 -9.92 -19.39 -9.80
N ASN A 50 -10.65 -18.64 -10.64
CA ASN A 50 -10.63 -18.83 -12.09
C ASN A 50 -9.73 -17.79 -12.75
N ASP A 51 -8.94 -18.24 -13.73
CA ASP A 51 -8.01 -17.43 -14.53
C ASP A 51 -7.15 -16.43 -13.71
N PRO A 52 -6.40 -16.87 -12.68
CA PRO A 52 -5.51 -16.00 -11.93
C PRO A 52 -4.32 -15.54 -12.77
N GLY A 53 -3.75 -14.37 -12.45
CA GLY A 53 -2.45 -13.97 -12.97
C GLY A 53 -1.39 -15.00 -12.62
N ILE A 54 -0.61 -15.43 -13.60
CA ILE A 54 0.47 -16.41 -13.41
C ILE A 54 1.78 -15.78 -13.85
N GLY A 55 2.77 -15.82 -12.95
CA GLY A 55 4.05 -15.18 -13.18
C GLY A 55 5.25 -16.06 -12.86
N VAL A 56 6.37 -15.70 -13.48
CA VAL A 56 7.70 -16.15 -13.10
C VAL A 56 8.58 -14.92 -12.98
N MET A 57 9.24 -14.74 -11.84
CA MET A 57 10.19 -13.65 -11.64
C MET A 57 11.60 -14.18 -11.43
N PHE A 58 12.56 -13.52 -12.06
CA PHE A 58 14.00 -13.75 -11.90
C PHE A 58 14.57 -12.56 -11.16
N LEU A 59 14.86 -12.77 -9.88
CA LEU A 59 15.16 -11.69 -8.96
C LEU A 59 16.67 -11.64 -8.67
N PRO A 60 17.35 -10.53 -9.00
CA PRO A 60 18.70 -10.29 -8.54
C PRO A 60 18.76 -10.30 -7.00
N SER A 61 19.88 -10.75 -6.45
CA SER A 61 20.06 -10.85 -4.99
C SER A 61 19.82 -9.54 -4.24
N GLY A 62 20.08 -8.38 -4.87
CA GLY A 62 19.83 -7.04 -4.32
C GLY A 62 18.36 -6.73 -3.99
N LEU A 63 17.41 -7.41 -4.64
CA LEU A 63 15.97 -7.28 -4.37
C LEU A 63 15.43 -8.43 -3.51
N GLY A 64 16.32 -9.27 -2.98
CA GLY A 64 16.02 -10.40 -2.12
C GLY A 64 17.00 -10.47 -0.95
N TYR A 65 17.62 -11.63 -0.74
CA TYR A 65 18.50 -11.88 0.40
C TYR A 65 19.98 -11.60 0.06
N TYR A 66 20.31 -10.33 -0.21
CA TYR A 66 21.62 -9.93 -0.71
C TYR A 66 22.78 -10.26 0.25
N SER A 67 22.80 -9.65 1.42
CA SER A 67 23.93 -9.70 2.38
C SER A 67 23.63 -10.54 3.63
N SER A 68 22.44 -11.13 3.71
CA SER A 68 22.01 -12.00 4.82
C SER A 68 21.45 -13.30 4.26
N ALA A 69 21.89 -14.45 4.79
CA ALA A 69 21.36 -15.75 4.39
C ALA A 69 19.96 -15.96 4.99
N ALA A 70 19.05 -16.52 4.21
CA ALA A 70 17.68 -16.80 4.65
C ALA A 70 17.37 -18.29 4.54
N GLY A 71 17.43 -19.00 5.68
CA GLY A 71 17.22 -20.45 5.74
C GLY A 71 18.22 -21.21 4.85
N THR A 72 17.74 -21.75 3.73
CA THR A 72 18.55 -22.48 2.75
C THR A 72 19.10 -21.60 1.62
N VAL A 73 18.73 -20.32 1.57
CA VAL A 73 19.20 -19.35 0.57
C VAL A 73 20.54 -18.75 1.01
N PRO A 74 21.65 -19.01 0.29
CA PRO A 74 22.94 -18.37 0.57
C PRO A 74 22.92 -16.87 0.26
N VAL A 75 23.82 -16.11 0.87
CA VAL A 75 24.08 -14.71 0.51
C VAL A 75 24.40 -14.57 -0.99
N TYR A 76 24.04 -13.42 -1.56
CA TYR A 76 24.26 -13.07 -2.97
C TYR A 76 23.55 -13.97 -3.98
N SER A 77 22.59 -14.78 -3.54
CA SER A 77 21.85 -15.69 -4.42
C SER A 77 20.75 -14.97 -5.19
N ASN A 78 20.75 -15.12 -6.51
CA ASN A 78 19.59 -14.76 -7.33
C ASN A 78 18.47 -15.77 -7.12
N LEU A 79 17.23 -15.30 -7.10
CA LEU A 79 16.04 -16.09 -6.79
C LEU A 79 15.15 -16.23 -8.01
N ILE A 80 14.47 -17.36 -8.11
CA ILE A 80 13.46 -17.61 -9.15
C ILE A 80 12.17 -18.04 -8.46
N PHE A 81 11.14 -17.21 -8.56
CA PHE A 81 9.80 -17.54 -8.05
C PHE A 81 8.86 -17.86 -9.21
N LYS A 82 7.94 -18.78 -8.96
CA LYS A 82 6.77 -19.04 -9.80
C LYS A 82 5.57 -18.84 -8.90
N PHE A 83 4.62 -18.02 -9.32
CA PHE A 83 3.51 -17.61 -8.46
C PHE A 83 2.21 -17.53 -9.23
N LYS A 84 1.12 -17.45 -8.47
CA LYS A 84 -0.20 -17.07 -8.95
C LYS A 84 -0.71 -15.95 -8.06
N VAL A 85 -1.24 -14.89 -8.65
CA VAL A 85 -1.92 -13.82 -7.92
C VAL A 85 -3.42 -14.11 -7.99
N PHE A 86 -4.04 -14.29 -6.83
CA PHE A 86 -5.46 -14.61 -6.75
C PHE A 86 -6.29 -13.34 -6.55
N GLN A 87 -5.92 -12.54 -5.56
CA GLN A 87 -6.56 -11.28 -5.20
C GLN A 87 -5.49 -10.31 -4.69
N SER A 88 -5.82 -9.03 -4.73
CA SER A 88 -5.08 -7.94 -4.10
C SER A 88 -6.09 -6.92 -3.59
N GLU A 89 -5.67 -6.15 -2.61
CA GLU A 89 -6.35 -4.95 -2.11
C GLU A 89 -5.29 -3.89 -1.84
N GLU A 90 -5.70 -2.63 -1.93
CA GLU A 90 -4.88 -1.52 -1.46
C GLU A 90 -4.95 -1.49 0.06
N ASN A 91 -3.83 -1.16 0.70
CA ASN A 91 -3.74 -1.06 2.14
C ASN A 91 -3.44 0.38 2.52
N ASP A 92 -3.91 0.74 3.69
CA ASP A 92 -3.75 2.01 4.39
C ASP A 92 -3.45 1.58 5.84
N HIS A 93 -2.20 1.74 6.29
CA HIS A 93 -1.70 1.04 7.48
C HIS A 93 -1.91 1.83 8.79
N ASP A 94 -1.97 3.15 8.71
CA ASP A 94 -2.31 4.11 9.79
C ASP A 94 -3.80 4.47 9.82
N PHE A 95 -4.54 4.18 8.76
CA PHE A 95 -5.97 4.44 8.58
C PHE A 95 -6.30 5.92 8.42
N ASP A 96 -5.50 6.65 7.67
CA ASP A 96 -5.67 8.08 7.47
C ASP A 96 -6.34 8.48 6.14
N ASN A 97 -6.81 7.50 5.37
CA ASN A 97 -7.39 7.61 4.02
C ASN A 97 -6.41 7.89 2.89
N VAL A 98 -5.09 7.86 3.13
CA VAL A 98 -4.09 7.82 2.07
C VAL A 98 -3.64 6.36 1.87
N PRO A 99 -3.91 5.74 0.71
CA PRO A 99 -3.41 4.40 0.44
C PRO A 99 -1.88 4.37 0.49
N SER A 100 -1.29 3.47 1.29
CA SER A 100 0.15 3.39 1.56
C SER A 100 1.08 3.29 0.36
N HIS A 101 0.58 2.96 -0.82
CA HIS A 101 1.39 2.95 -2.04
C HIS A 101 1.51 4.33 -2.70
N LEU A 102 0.65 5.30 -2.35
CA LEU A 102 0.70 6.69 -2.80
C LEU A 102 1.70 7.52 -1.99
N GLU A 103 2.08 7.03 -0.81
CA GLU A 103 3.05 7.65 0.09
C GLU A 103 4.51 7.31 -0.25
N ASP A 104 4.74 6.64 -1.39
CA ASP A 104 6.06 6.58 -2.05
C ASP A 104 6.33 7.91 -2.76
N ILE A 105 6.54 8.98 -1.98
CA ILE A 105 6.64 10.36 -2.47
C ILE A 105 7.75 10.50 -3.52
N ASN A 106 8.87 9.79 -3.31
CA ASN A 106 10.02 9.86 -4.21
C ASN A 106 9.97 8.85 -5.38
N GLY A 107 9.00 7.93 -5.40
CA GLY A 107 8.74 6.96 -6.46
C GLY A 107 9.79 5.86 -6.59
N ASN A 108 10.50 5.53 -5.51
CA ASN A 108 11.57 4.52 -5.50
C ASN A 108 11.09 3.12 -5.08
N THR A 109 9.82 2.97 -4.70
CA THR A 109 9.12 1.78 -4.20
C THR A 109 9.62 1.26 -2.84
N ASP A 110 10.12 2.16 -1.99
CA ASP A 110 10.57 1.90 -0.62
C ASP A 110 9.93 2.90 0.35
N LEU A 111 8.71 2.61 0.76
CA LEU A 111 7.92 3.41 1.71
C LEU A 111 8.63 3.67 3.05
N THR A 112 9.70 2.94 3.36
CA THR A 112 10.41 3.10 4.64
C THR A 112 11.42 4.24 4.63
N ASP A 113 11.62 4.90 3.49
CA ASP A 113 12.50 6.06 3.35
C ASP A 113 11.81 7.38 2.99
N ASP A 114 10.48 7.36 2.84
CA ASP A 114 9.62 8.53 2.76
C ASP A 114 9.12 8.87 4.18
N ASN A 115 9.52 10.03 4.67
CA ASN A 115 9.20 10.58 5.98
C ASN A 115 9.25 12.11 5.85
N SER A 116 8.08 12.75 5.84
CA SER A 116 7.91 14.14 5.47
C SER A 116 8.26 15.13 6.60
N ASP A 117 8.08 14.75 7.88
CA ASP A 117 8.40 15.57 9.05
C ASP A 117 9.76 15.24 9.73
N GLU A 118 10.47 14.23 9.22
CA GLU A 118 11.69 13.61 9.75
C GLU A 118 11.58 13.02 11.17
N ASP A 119 10.43 12.48 11.58
CA ASP A 119 10.25 11.84 12.89
C ASP A 119 10.71 10.35 12.99
N SER A 120 10.06 9.54 13.85
CA SER A 120 10.39 8.12 14.02
C SER A 120 9.60 7.16 13.12
N TYR A 121 8.54 7.62 12.48
CA TYR A 121 7.68 6.85 11.60
C TYR A 121 7.95 7.24 10.15
N ALA A 122 7.44 6.47 9.21
CA ALA A 122 7.45 6.82 7.80
C ALA A 122 6.00 7.13 7.45
N ASP A 123 5.76 7.99 6.45
CA ASP A 123 4.43 8.53 6.12
C ASP A 123 3.36 7.42 6.19
N PHE A 124 3.59 6.30 5.49
CA PHE A 124 2.64 5.17 5.43
C PHE A 124 2.28 4.42 6.74
N VAL A 125 2.85 4.81 7.87
CA VAL A 125 2.50 4.32 9.22
C VAL A 125 2.45 5.45 10.26
N ASP A 126 2.45 6.70 9.81
CA ASP A 126 2.19 7.90 10.59
C ASP A 126 0.76 8.38 10.30
N SER A 127 0.13 9.09 11.22
CA SER A 127 -1.24 9.59 11.03
C SER A 127 -1.31 11.10 10.85
N ASP A 128 -0.14 11.73 10.84
CA ASP A 128 0.13 13.17 10.82
C ASP A 128 1.51 13.33 10.16
N ASP A 129 1.55 13.15 8.84
CA ASP A 129 2.78 12.93 8.05
C ASP A 129 3.72 14.13 8.03
N ASP A 130 3.18 15.34 8.22
CA ASP A 130 3.92 16.59 8.25
C ASP A 130 4.04 17.21 9.67
N ASN A 131 3.32 16.65 10.64
CA ASN A 131 3.36 16.97 12.06
C ASN A 131 3.03 18.42 12.36
N ASP A 132 2.07 18.96 11.61
CA ASP A 132 1.57 20.31 11.77
C ASP A 132 0.52 20.43 12.89
N GLY A 133 0.00 19.27 13.33
CA GLY A 133 -0.96 19.11 14.40
C GLY A 133 -2.40 18.83 13.94
N THR A 134 -2.61 18.74 12.63
CA THR A 134 -3.81 18.23 11.95
C THR A 134 -3.53 16.80 11.52
N LEU A 135 -4.46 15.86 11.73
CA LEU A 135 -4.25 14.50 11.25
C LEU A 135 -4.49 14.48 9.73
N THR A 136 -3.71 13.69 8.99
CA THR A 136 -3.87 13.49 7.53
C THR A 136 -5.33 13.22 7.14
N ILE A 137 -6.04 12.41 7.94
CA ILE A 137 -7.46 12.09 7.71
C ILE A 137 -8.41 13.29 7.81
N ASP A 138 -8.03 14.33 8.53
CA ASP A 138 -8.81 15.54 8.78
C ASP A 138 -8.44 16.68 7.83
N GLU A 139 -7.50 16.45 6.90
CA GLU A 139 -7.09 17.37 5.84
C GLU A 139 -7.77 17.09 4.48
N ASP A 140 -8.81 16.25 4.52
CA ASP A 140 -9.78 16.01 3.43
C ASP A 140 -10.78 17.18 3.38
N LEU A 141 -10.47 18.21 2.58
CA LEU A 141 -11.11 19.54 2.63
C LEU A 141 -11.94 19.87 1.38
N GLU A 142 -11.85 19.09 0.31
CA GLU A 142 -12.69 19.25 -0.87
C GLU A 142 -14.19 19.04 -0.53
N PRO A 143 -15.13 19.65 -1.28
CA PRO A 143 -16.56 19.41 -1.05
C PRO A 143 -16.95 17.95 -1.29
N ASP A 144 -17.86 17.41 -0.46
CA ASP A 144 -18.24 16.00 -0.55
C ASP A 144 -18.71 15.58 -1.96
N ALA A 145 -18.11 14.49 -2.46
CA ALA A 145 -18.51 13.81 -3.68
C ALA A 145 -19.85 13.03 -3.58
N ASP A 146 -20.29 12.63 -2.38
CA ASP A 146 -21.51 11.86 -2.10
C ASP A 146 -22.53 12.59 -1.21
N LEU A 147 -23.24 13.53 -1.82
CA LEU A 147 -24.29 14.37 -1.22
C LEU A 147 -25.54 13.62 -0.68
N GLU A 148 -25.52 12.29 -0.61
CA GLU A 148 -26.60 11.46 -0.06
C GLU A 148 -26.25 10.86 1.31
N VAL A 149 -24.99 10.93 1.73
CA VAL A 149 -24.50 10.38 3.01
C VAL A 149 -24.14 11.52 3.95
N ASP A 150 -24.88 11.64 5.05
CA ASP A 150 -24.67 12.62 6.12
C ASP A 150 -23.51 12.16 7.01
N ARG A 151 -22.28 12.57 6.67
CA ARG A 151 -21.05 12.08 7.32
C ARG A 151 -20.82 12.71 8.67
N ASP A 152 -21.07 14.01 8.81
CA ASP A 152 -20.93 14.71 10.08
C ASP A 152 -22.15 14.48 11.03
N GLY A 153 -23.28 14.00 10.49
CA GLY A 153 -24.48 13.68 11.22
C GLY A 153 -25.32 14.90 11.62
N ASP A 154 -25.12 16.05 10.98
CA ASP A 154 -25.86 17.28 11.22
C ASP A 154 -27.28 17.27 10.60
N GLY A 155 -27.52 16.32 9.69
CA GLY A 155 -28.79 16.11 9.01
C GLY A 155 -28.92 16.78 7.63
N ASP A 156 -27.84 17.35 7.08
CA ASP A 156 -27.76 17.96 5.75
C ASP A 156 -26.51 17.45 5.00
N PRO A 157 -26.57 16.31 4.28
CA PRO A 157 -25.40 15.77 3.56
C PRO A 157 -24.86 16.66 2.42
N THR A 158 -25.45 17.85 2.19
CA THR A 158 -25.02 18.77 1.13
C THR A 158 -24.00 19.79 1.59
N ASN A 159 -23.68 19.84 2.89
CA ASN A 159 -22.67 20.72 3.48
C ASN A 159 -21.47 19.95 4.07
N ASP A 160 -21.46 18.62 3.96
CA ASP A 160 -20.33 17.78 4.38
C ASP A 160 -19.05 18.19 3.63
N ILE A 161 -17.93 18.12 4.34
CA ILE A 161 -16.57 18.38 3.86
C ILE A 161 -15.84 17.04 3.75
N GLY A 162 -15.01 16.92 2.72
CA GLY A 162 -14.18 15.78 2.40
C GLY A 162 -14.79 14.91 1.31
N ASP A 163 -14.02 14.61 0.27
CA ASP A 163 -14.37 13.67 -0.78
C ASP A 163 -13.75 12.26 -0.56
N GLY A 164 -12.95 12.13 0.51
CA GLY A 164 -12.27 10.92 0.93
C GLY A 164 -10.86 10.77 0.35
N ASP A 165 -10.28 11.83 -0.20
CA ASP A 165 -8.95 11.83 -0.81
C ASP A 165 -8.10 13.05 -0.37
N PRO A 166 -7.39 12.96 0.78
CA PRO A 166 -6.50 14.03 1.26
C PRO A 166 -5.37 14.39 0.27
N THR A 167 -5.09 13.53 -0.72
CA THR A 167 -3.92 13.70 -1.60
C THR A 167 -4.05 14.85 -2.61
N ASN A 168 -5.25 15.44 -2.69
CA ASN A 168 -5.58 16.47 -3.65
C ASN A 168 -5.92 17.84 -3.02
N ASP A 169 -5.92 17.93 -1.70
CA ASP A 169 -6.17 19.15 -0.93
C ASP A 169 -4.89 20.00 -0.84
N ASP A 170 -4.98 21.27 -1.28
CA ASP A 170 -3.89 22.27 -1.27
C ASP A 170 -4.53 23.64 -1.02
N THR A 171 -4.75 23.96 0.25
CA THR A 171 -5.58 25.11 0.66
C THR A 171 -4.87 26.45 0.43
N ASP A 172 -3.54 26.46 0.53
CA ASP A 172 -2.71 27.65 0.34
C ASP A 172 -2.29 27.88 -1.13
N GLY A 173 -2.31 26.83 -1.96
CA GLY A 173 -2.09 26.84 -3.40
C GLY A 173 -0.62 26.88 -3.83
N ASP A 174 0.31 26.42 -2.99
CA ASP A 174 1.74 26.37 -3.30
C ASP A 174 2.17 25.13 -4.09
N GLY A 175 1.30 24.11 -4.15
CA GLY A 175 1.47 22.87 -4.89
C GLY A 175 2.02 21.70 -4.07
N ILE A 176 2.11 21.82 -2.75
CA ILE A 176 2.27 20.72 -1.79
C ILE A 176 0.88 20.42 -1.20
N PRO A 177 0.42 19.15 -1.21
CA PRO A 177 -0.83 18.81 -0.54
C PRO A 177 -0.76 19.07 0.96
N ASN A 178 -1.89 19.42 1.58
CA ASN A 178 -2.03 19.75 3.01
C ASN A 178 -1.33 18.71 3.90
N TYR A 179 -1.59 17.42 3.70
CA TYR A 179 -0.98 16.34 4.50
C TYR A 179 0.55 16.21 4.41
N LEU A 180 1.20 16.96 3.51
CA LEU A 180 2.66 17.04 3.38
C LEU A 180 3.20 18.46 3.60
N ASP A 181 2.36 19.41 4.01
CA ASP A 181 2.66 20.84 4.10
C ASP A 181 2.55 21.39 5.52
N ALA A 182 3.66 21.27 6.26
CA ALA A 182 3.72 21.64 7.68
C ALA A 182 3.44 23.12 8.02
N ASP A 183 3.16 23.99 7.04
CA ASP A 183 2.67 25.35 7.28
C ASP A 183 1.18 25.61 6.91
N ASP A 184 0.44 24.59 6.47
CA ASP A 184 -0.99 24.62 6.11
C ASP A 184 -1.90 23.71 6.97
N THR A 185 -2.14 24.16 8.21
CA THR A 185 -2.91 23.45 9.26
C THR A 185 -4.43 23.47 9.08
N ALA A 186 -4.94 23.45 7.85
CA ALA A 186 -6.38 23.50 7.60
C ALA A 186 -7.03 22.15 7.93
N SER A 187 -8.15 22.17 8.68
CA SER A 187 -8.85 20.95 9.09
C SER A 187 -10.33 21.00 8.77
N ARG A 188 -10.91 19.86 8.41
CA ARG A 188 -12.37 19.72 8.21
C ARG A 188 -13.17 19.92 9.51
N ASP A 189 -12.50 19.91 10.67
CA ASP A 189 -13.10 20.10 11.99
C ASP A 189 -13.22 21.59 12.43
N ASP A 190 -12.77 22.55 11.60
CA ASP A 190 -12.71 23.99 11.93
C ASP A 190 -14.04 24.79 11.90
#